data_AF-A0A3D4XBF6-F1
#
_entry.id   AF-A0A3D4XBF6-F1
#
_cell.length_a   1.000
_cell.length_b   1.000
_cell.length_c   1.000
_cell.angle_alpha   90.00
_cell.angle_beta   90.00
_cell.angle_gamma   90.00
#
_symmetry.space_group_name_H-M   'P 1'
#
loop_
_entity.id
_entity.type
_entity.pdbx_description
1 polymer ?
#
loop_
_entity_poly.entity_id
_entity_poly.type
_entity_poly.pdbx_seq_one_letter_code
_entity_poly.pdbx_strand_id
1 'polypeptide(L)'
;MKSQQYSLDEIFKKNLLFLIPFYIFSYERRFQEYNQDKAKLELLKQEYLGIRNELEELTVQKIIDEYTKCTIIDMSGKVLENIAKKYENIRKGVKAVMGGKVFEYEAKTIRDQGRREGRRERMTVGNIDGSCQ
;
A
#
# COMPACT_ATOMS: atom_id res chain seq x y z
N MET A 1 -21.83 0.55 14.51
CA MET A 1 -21.16 1.50 13.60
C MET A 1 -21.76 1.37 12.21
N LYS A 2 -22.39 2.41 11.67
CA LYS A 2 -22.71 2.47 10.23
C LYS A 2 -21.39 2.80 9.51
N SER A 3 -20.67 1.78 9.07
CA SER A 3 -19.50 2.01 8.21
C SER A 3 -20.02 2.59 6.89
N GLN A 4 -19.74 3.86 6.61
CA GLN A 4 -19.86 4.36 5.25
C GLN A 4 -19.00 3.45 4.37
N GLN A 5 -19.63 2.80 3.39
CA GLN A 5 -18.89 2.10 2.34
C GLN A 5 -18.32 3.18 1.44
N TYR A 6 -17.09 3.59 1.72
CA TYR A 6 -16.37 4.47 0.82
C TYR A 6 -16.02 3.68 -0.44
N SER A 7 -16.36 4.24 -1.59
CA SER A 7 -15.86 3.76 -2.87
C SER A 7 -14.36 4.05 -3.01
N LEU A 8 -13.67 3.30 -3.87
CA LEU A 8 -12.25 3.53 -4.13
C LEU A 8 -11.98 4.98 -4.58
N ASP A 9 -12.83 5.49 -5.48
CA ASP A 9 -12.77 6.89 -5.95
C ASP A 9 -12.86 7.91 -4.81
N GLU A 10 -13.74 7.68 -3.83
CA GLU A 10 -13.88 8.57 -2.68
C GLU A 10 -12.67 8.51 -1.76
N ILE A 11 -12.06 7.33 -1.62
CA ILE A 11 -10.84 7.14 -0.85
C ILE A 11 -9.71 7.99 -1.43
N PHE A 12 -9.49 7.92 -2.75
CA PHE A 12 -8.45 8.71 -3.41
C PHE A 12 -8.79 10.21 -3.44
N LYS A 13 -10.03 10.58 -3.81
CA LYS A 13 -10.45 12.00 -3.86
C LYS A 13 -10.35 12.72 -2.51
N LYS A 14 -10.63 12.01 -1.41
CA LYS A 14 -10.56 12.58 -0.05
C LYS A 14 -9.21 12.33 0.63
N ASN A 15 -8.24 11.76 -0.09
CA ASN A 15 -6.94 11.37 0.42
C ASN A 15 -7.02 10.48 1.69
N LEU A 16 -8.03 9.61 1.77
CA LEU A 16 -8.27 8.70 2.88
C LEU A 16 -7.54 7.37 2.69
N LEU A 17 -6.31 7.40 2.19
CA LEU A 17 -5.57 6.23 1.68
C LEU A 17 -5.40 5.10 2.72
N PHE A 18 -5.41 5.45 4.02
CA PHE A 18 -5.39 4.47 5.11
C PHE A 18 -6.62 3.54 5.14
N LEU A 19 -7.70 3.90 4.44
CA LEU A 19 -8.90 3.07 4.29
C LEU A 19 -8.74 1.98 3.22
N ILE A 20 -7.70 2.03 2.38
CA ILE A 20 -7.48 1.03 1.31
C ILE A 20 -7.44 -0.42 1.86
N PRO A 21 -6.71 -0.74 2.95
CA PRO A 21 -6.75 -2.08 3.54
C PRO A 21 -8.15 -2.51 4.00
N PHE A 22 -8.97 -1.57 4.49
CA PHE A 22 -10.35 -1.84 4.93
C PHE A 22 -11.32 -2.01 3.75
N TYR A 23 -11.11 -1.25 2.69
CA TYR A 23 -11.82 -1.43 1.43
C TYR A 23 -11.57 -2.83 0.87
N ILE A 24 -10.32 -3.26 0.85
CA ILE A 24 -9.91 -4.61 0.50
C ILE A 24 -10.58 -5.67 1.38
N PHE A 25 -10.59 -5.44 2.70
CA PHE A 25 -11.24 -6.34 3.65
C PHE A 25 -12.73 -6.53 3.36
N SER A 26 -13.41 -5.50 2.83
CA SER A 26 -14.84 -5.58 2.52
C SER A 26 -15.19 -6.67 1.48
N TYR A 27 -14.23 -7.07 0.64
CA TYR A 27 -14.42 -8.13 -0.35
C TYR A 27 -14.42 -9.54 0.25
N GLU A 28 -14.01 -9.73 1.52
CA GLU A 28 -13.92 -11.04 2.18
C GLU A 28 -15.18 -11.88 1.97
N ARG A 29 -16.37 -11.27 2.09
CA ARG A 29 -17.66 -11.97 1.94
C ARG A 29 -17.88 -12.57 0.55
N ARG A 30 -17.20 -12.03 -0.46
CA ARG A 30 -17.31 -12.44 -1.88
C ARG A 30 -16.13 -13.31 -2.32
N PHE A 31 -15.14 -13.56 -1.46
CA PHE A 31 -13.94 -14.33 -1.80
C PHE A 31 -14.23 -15.77 -2.19
N GLN A 32 -15.30 -16.37 -1.63
CA GLN A 32 -15.74 -17.69 -2.06
C GLN A 32 -16.13 -17.72 -3.54
N GLU A 33 -16.80 -16.69 -4.04
CA GLU A 33 -17.15 -16.55 -5.46
C GLU A 33 -15.91 -16.25 -6.31
N TYR A 34 -15.04 -15.34 -5.85
CA TYR A 34 -13.80 -14.99 -6.55
C TYR A 34 -12.84 -16.18 -6.69
N ASN A 35 -12.82 -17.12 -5.74
CA ASN A 35 -11.93 -18.27 -5.80
C ASN A 35 -12.39 -19.35 -6.80
N GLN A 36 -13.70 -19.41 -7.06
CA GLN A 36 -14.31 -20.39 -7.99
C GLN A 36 -14.41 -19.84 -9.42
N ASP A 37 -14.47 -18.51 -9.57
CA ASP A 37 -14.62 -17.83 -10.86
C ASP A 37 -13.34 -17.08 -11.26
N LYS A 38 -12.67 -17.59 -12.30
CA LYS A 38 -11.43 -16.99 -12.83
C LYS A 38 -11.63 -15.57 -13.37
N ALA A 39 -12.78 -15.25 -13.95
CA ALA A 39 -13.04 -13.91 -14.48
C ALA A 39 -13.16 -12.90 -13.34
N LYS A 40 -13.86 -13.28 -12.27
CA LYS A 40 -13.96 -12.46 -11.07
C LYS A 40 -12.60 -12.30 -10.37
N LEU A 41 -11.78 -13.35 -10.32
CA LEU A 41 -10.41 -13.25 -9.79
C LEU A 41 -9.55 -12.25 -10.59
N GLU A 42 -9.72 -12.22 -11.91
CA GLU A 42 -8.99 -11.29 -12.76
C GLU A 42 -9.44 -9.84 -12.56
N LEU A 43 -10.75 -9.60 -12.36
CA LEU A 43 -11.28 -8.29 -11.97
C LEU A 43 -10.66 -7.82 -10.65
N LEU A 44 -10.56 -8.71 -9.65
CA LEU A 44 -9.91 -8.38 -8.38
C LEU A 44 -8.44 -7.96 -8.59
N LYS A 45 -7.68 -8.71 -9.42
CA LYS A 45 -6.28 -8.32 -9.73
C LYS A 45 -6.20 -6.98 -10.44
N GLN A 46 -7.11 -6.68 -11.36
CA GLN A 46 -7.15 -5.41 -12.08
C GLN A 46 -7.44 -4.24 -11.13
N GLU A 47 -8.41 -4.39 -10.22
CA GLU A 47 -8.68 -3.38 -9.20
C GLU A 47 -7.45 -3.13 -8.32
N TYR A 48 -6.79 -4.19 -7.86
CA TYR A 48 -5.55 -4.07 -7.08
C TYR A 48 -4.42 -3.37 -7.84
N LEU A 49 -4.28 -3.67 -9.13
CA LEU A 49 -3.29 -3.02 -9.98
C LEU A 49 -3.63 -1.54 -10.19
N GLY A 50 -4.92 -1.20 -10.30
CA GLY A 50 -5.42 0.18 -10.32
C GLY A 50 -5.03 0.94 -9.05
N ILE A 51 -5.36 0.41 -7.87
CA ILE A 51 -4.99 0.98 -6.57
C ILE A 51 -3.49 1.27 -6.50
N ARG A 52 -2.67 0.30 -6.93
CA ARG A 52 -1.21 0.45 -6.90
C ARG A 52 -0.73 1.55 -7.84
N ASN A 53 -1.24 1.59 -9.08
CA ASN A 53 -0.84 2.61 -10.05
C ASN A 53 -1.24 4.01 -9.57
N GLU A 54 -2.41 4.13 -8.94
CA GLU A 54 -2.91 5.40 -8.41
C GLU A 54 -2.07 5.86 -7.21
N LEU A 55 -1.66 4.95 -6.31
CA LEU A 55 -0.67 5.25 -5.27
C LEU A 55 0.69 5.67 -5.84
N GLU A 56 1.16 5.02 -6.92
CA GLU A 56 2.40 5.40 -7.60
C GLU A 56 2.31 6.81 -8.19
N GLU A 57 1.18 7.16 -8.83
CA GLU A 57 0.94 8.51 -9.34
C GLU A 57 0.96 9.55 -8.22
N LEU A 58 0.34 9.26 -7.07
CA LEU A 58 0.40 10.14 -5.90
C LEU A 58 1.83 10.31 -5.37
N THR A 59 2.66 9.26 -5.42
CA THR A 59 4.09 9.34 -5.06
C THR A 59 4.88 10.17 -6.07
N VAL A 60 4.66 10.00 -7.37
CA VAL A 60 5.29 10.80 -8.44
C VAL A 60 4.93 12.28 -8.30
N GLN A 61 3.67 12.57 -7.96
CA GLN A 61 3.17 13.92 -7.68
C GLN A 61 3.65 14.50 -6.34
N LYS A 62 4.39 13.71 -5.54
CA LYS A 62 4.86 14.05 -4.18
C LYS A 62 3.73 14.39 -3.20
N ILE A 63 2.52 13.88 -3.44
CA ILE A 63 1.39 13.99 -2.51
C ILE A 63 1.62 13.06 -1.32
N ILE A 64 2.18 11.88 -1.57
CA ILE A 64 2.65 10.94 -0.56
C ILE A 64 4.12 10.59 -0.78
N ASP A 65 4.81 10.21 0.27
CA ASP A 65 6.16 9.67 0.16
C ASP A 65 6.16 8.17 -0.17
N GLU A 66 7.35 7.67 -0.53
CA GLU A 66 7.57 6.26 -0.86
C GLU A 66 7.22 5.35 0.33
N TYR A 67 7.50 5.82 1.55
CA TYR A 67 7.24 5.09 2.79
C TYR A 67 5.73 4.86 3.02
N THR A 68 4.92 5.88 2.80
CA THR A 68 3.46 5.86 2.92
C THR A 68 2.86 4.90 1.90
N LYS A 69 3.30 4.99 0.64
CA LYS A 69 2.91 4.04 -0.42
C LYS A 69 3.20 2.60 0.00
N CYS A 70 4.46 2.31 0.38
CA CYS A 70 4.85 0.96 0.81
C CYS A 70 4.04 0.48 2.00
N THR A 71 3.82 1.34 2.99
CA THR A 71 3.04 1.01 4.19
C THR A 71 1.60 0.62 3.82
N ILE A 72 0.96 1.36 2.93
CA ILE A 72 -0.40 1.05 2.47
C ILE A 72 -0.43 -0.27 1.70
N ILE A 73 0.52 -0.51 0.80
CA ILE A 73 0.64 -1.76 0.03
C ILE A 73 0.86 -2.94 0.98
N ASP A 74 1.74 -2.80 1.98
CA ASP A 74 2.03 -3.82 2.98
C ASP A 74 0.82 -4.19 3.82
N MET A 75 0.14 -3.18 4.37
CA MET A 75 -1.05 -3.41 5.19
C MET A 75 -2.14 -4.09 4.37
N SER A 76 -2.35 -3.62 3.14
CA SER A 76 -3.28 -4.21 2.19
C SER A 76 -2.94 -5.66 1.84
N GLY A 77 -1.64 -5.96 1.67
CA GLY A 77 -1.13 -7.30 1.43
C GLY A 77 -1.36 -8.23 2.62
N LYS A 78 -1.06 -7.78 3.83
CA LYS A 78 -1.27 -8.54 5.07
C LYS A 78 -2.74 -8.84 5.32
N VAL A 79 -3.62 -7.86 5.14
CA VAL A 79 -5.08 -8.06 5.23
C VAL A 79 -5.50 -9.14 4.25
N LEU A 80 -5.07 -9.01 2.99
CA LEU A 80 -5.41 -9.95 1.94
C LEU A 80 -4.89 -11.37 2.23
N GLU A 81 -3.63 -11.51 2.63
CA GLU A 81 -3.06 -12.81 3.00
C GLU A 81 -3.85 -13.47 4.12
N ASN A 82 -4.32 -12.68 5.10
CA ASN A 82 -5.09 -13.19 6.23
C ASN A 82 -6.48 -13.70 5.81
N ILE A 83 -7.20 -12.97 4.96
CA ILE A 83 -8.53 -13.37 4.47
C ILE A 83 -8.45 -14.46 3.38
N ALA A 84 -7.40 -14.48 2.57
CA ALA A 84 -7.18 -15.48 1.52
C ALA A 84 -6.56 -16.79 2.02
N LYS A 85 -6.37 -16.97 3.34
CA LYS A 85 -5.81 -18.21 3.93
C LYS A 85 -6.53 -19.48 3.47
N LYS A 86 -7.84 -19.40 3.23
CA LYS A 86 -8.68 -20.51 2.76
C LYS A 86 -8.85 -20.56 1.22
N TYR A 87 -8.26 -19.61 0.48
CA TYR A 87 -8.47 -19.41 -0.95
C TYR A 87 -7.14 -19.27 -1.70
N GLU A 88 -6.53 -20.41 -2.02
CA GLU A 88 -5.17 -20.46 -2.56
C GLU A 88 -5.01 -19.76 -3.92
N ASN A 89 -6.04 -19.77 -4.78
CA ASN A 89 -5.99 -19.09 -6.08
C ASN A 89 -5.93 -17.56 -5.92
N ILE A 90 -6.69 -17.01 -4.97
CA ILE A 90 -6.64 -15.59 -4.62
C ILE A 90 -5.26 -15.26 -4.07
N ARG A 91 -4.75 -16.07 -3.13
CA ARG A 91 -3.43 -15.87 -2.51
C ARG A 91 -2.32 -15.82 -3.56
N LYS A 92 -2.29 -16.78 -4.49
CA LYS A 92 -1.27 -16.83 -5.55
C LYS A 92 -1.43 -15.68 -6.54
N GLY A 93 -2.67 -15.42 -6.98
CA GLY A 93 -2.97 -14.41 -7.99
C GLY A 93 -2.59 -13.00 -7.54
N VAL A 94 -2.91 -12.64 -6.31
CA VAL A 94 -2.67 -11.27 -5.83
C VAL A 94 -1.28 -11.10 -5.22
N LYS A 95 -0.65 -12.15 -4.66
CA LYS A 95 0.76 -12.08 -4.25
C LYS A 95 1.70 -11.74 -5.40
N ALA A 96 1.40 -12.22 -6.61
CA ALA A 96 2.14 -11.86 -7.82
C ALA A 96 2.02 -10.35 -8.15
N VAL A 97 0.87 -9.73 -7.87
CA VAL A 97 0.60 -8.30 -8.11
C VAL A 97 1.23 -7.43 -7.01
N MET A 98 1.18 -7.89 -5.76
CA MET A 98 1.56 -7.12 -4.56
C MET A 98 3.04 -7.21 -4.18
N GLY A 99 3.73 -8.33 -4.41
CA GLY A 99 5.05 -8.56 -3.80
C GLY A 99 6.13 -9.16 -4.71
N GLY A 100 5.83 -9.50 -5.97
CA GLY A 100 6.72 -10.37 -6.76
C GLY A 100 8.00 -9.74 -7.31
N LYS A 101 8.04 -8.41 -7.53
CA LYS A 101 9.16 -7.79 -8.28
C LYS A 101 9.52 -6.36 -7.89
N VAL A 102 8.65 -5.68 -7.13
CA VAL A 102 8.70 -4.22 -6.92
C VAL A 102 9.20 -3.86 -5.52
N PHE A 103 8.86 -4.70 -4.53
CA PHE A 103 9.21 -4.52 -3.12
C PHE A 103 10.71 -4.31 -2.85
N GLU A 104 11.59 -5.00 -3.60
CA GLU A 104 13.04 -4.84 -3.46
C GLU A 104 13.53 -3.45 -3.88
N TYR A 105 12.91 -2.86 -4.91
CA TYR A 105 13.27 -1.52 -5.40
C TYR A 105 12.77 -0.44 -4.45
N GLU A 106 11.52 -0.55 -3.99
CA GLU A 106 10.91 0.41 -3.06
C GLU A 106 11.62 0.40 -1.70
N ALA A 107 11.99 -0.78 -1.17
CA ALA A 107 12.78 -0.90 0.06
C ALA A 107 14.15 -0.23 -0.04
N LYS A 108 14.79 -0.30 -1.23
CA LYS A 108 16.05 0.40 -1.51
C LYS A 108 15.85 1.91 -1.48
N THR A 109 14.77 2.41 -2.08
CA THR A 109 14.41 3.84 -2.11
C THR A 109 14.17 4.39 -0.70
N ILE A 110 13.39 3.67 0.13
CA ILE A 110 13.15 4.02 1.54
C ILE A 110 14.46 4.11 2.32
N ARG A 111 15.34 3.11 2.18
CA ARG A 111 16.65 3.09 2.83
C ARG A 111 17.50 4.30 2.45
N ASP A 112 17.48 4.69 1.19
CA ASP A 112 18.28 5.79 0.69
C ASP A 112 17.68 7.17 1.09
N GLN A 113 16.35 7.28 1.19
CA GLN A 113 15.66 8.44 1.80
C GLN A 113 16.01 8.60 3.28
N GLY A 114 15.88 7.54 4.09
CA GLY A 114 16.22 7.58 5.51
C GLY A 114 17.68 7.95 5.77
N ARG A 115 18.61 7.55 4.89
CA ARG A 115 20.01 8.01 4.94
C ARG A 115 20.18 9.50 4.66
N ARG A 116 19.38 10.08 3.76
CA ARG A 116 19.44 11.52 3.46
C ARG A 116 18.86 12.34 4.60
N GLU A 117 17.73 11.91 5.16
CA GLU A 117 17.09 12.54 6.30
C GLU A 117 18.00 12.51 7.53
N GLY A 118 18.54 11.33 7.89
CA GLY A 118 19.46 11.23 9.03
C GLY A 118 20.75 12.06 8.88
N ARG A 119 21.22 12.33 7.65
CA ARG A 119 22.33 13.28 7.42
C ARG A 119 21.90 14.74 7.62
N ARG A 120 20.70 15.12 7.18
CA ARG A 120 20.15 16.47 7.43
C ARG A 120 19.92 16.72 8.91
N GLU A 121 19.40 15.72 9.63
CA GLU A 121 19.19 15.78 11.08
C GLU A 121 20.51 15.94 11.84
N ARG A 122 21.57 15.18 11.48
CA ARG A 122 22.89 15.40 12.08
C ARG A 122 23.47 16.78 11.83
N MET A 123 23.24 17.36 10.65
CA MET A 123 23.74 18.69 10.29
C MET A 123 22.96 19.81 11.00
N THR A 124 21.67 19.59 11.30
CA THR A 124 20.87 20.52 12.09
C THR A 124 21.15 20.40 13.58
N VAL A 125 21.23 19.19 14.14
CA VAL A 125 21.57 18.96 15.56
C VAL A 125 22.99 19.38 15.88
N GLY A 126 23.98 19.10 15.02
CA GLY A 126 25.37 19.52 15.21
C GLY A 126 25.58 21.05 15.16
N ASN A 127 24.69 21.79 14.48
CA ASN A 127 24.73 23.26 14.48
C ASN A 127 24.08 23.86 15.74
N ILE A 128 23.22 23.13 16.44
CA ILE A 128 22.63 23.56 17.70
C ILE A 128 23.61 23.27 18.85
N ASP A 129 24.26 22.11 18.84
CA ASP A 129 25.23 21.71 19.86
C ASP A 129 26.60 22.42 19.73
N GLY A 130 26.94 22.94 18.54
CA GLY A 130 28.15 23.76 18.31
C GLY A 130 28.03 25.23 18.71
N SER A 131 26.88 25.64 19.27
CA SER A 131 26.61 27.03 19.69
C SER A 131 26.53 27.23 21.21
N CYS A 132 26.72 26.17 22.01
CA CYS A 132 27.09 26.33 23.41
C CYS A 132 28.61 26.41 23.51
N GLN A 133 29.07 27.63 23.83
CA GLN A 133 30.44 27.96 24.26
C GLN A 133 30.95 27.06 25.38
#